data_AF-A0A938GEI7-F1
#
_entry.id   AF-A0A938GEI7-F1
#
_cell.length_a   1.000
_cell.length_b   1.000
_cell.length_c   1.000
_cell.angle_alpha   90.00
_cell.angle_beta   90.00
_cell.angle_gamma   90.00
#
_symmetry.space_group_name_H-M   'P 1'
#
loop_
_entity.id
_entity.type
_entity.pdbx_description
1 polymer ?
#
loop_
_entity_poly.entity_id
_entity_poly.type
_entity_poly.pdbx_seq_one_letter_code
_entity_poly.pdbx_strand_id
1 'polypeptide(L)'
;MTAFLRNYLNPLLREFNCAGVIVHHTNKPSSGKEKPNWSGNDFAYLGSGSIEWANWARAILALRGLGSHEIFELRAAKRGPRLGWKNDDGSTCYAKLIGHAKEPGVICWREVSPDEIETGGRPKSYDPDEILALLPPEGLPTGKWAKLAADECGVSKSTFHRERRSLEKAGRILKSKQSGKWQPIQKQ
;
A
#
# COMPACT_ATOMS: atom_id res chain seq x y z
N MET A 1 -5.47 -12.51 -29.70
CA MET A 1 -4.32 -11.79 -29.12
C MET A 1 -2.97 -12.44 -29.44
N THR A 2 -2.80 -13.76 -29.25
CA THR A 2 -1.56 -14.53 -29.43
C THR A 2 -0.89 -14.35 -30.81
N ALA A 3 -1.67 -14.39 -31.90
CA ALA A 3 -1.17 -14.27 -33.27
C ALA A 3 -0.69 -12.84 -33.60
N PHE A 4 -1.40 -11.81 -33.15
CA PHE A 4 -0.99 -10.41 -33.34
C PHE A 4 0.41 -10.16 -32.79
N LEU A 5 0.66 -10.54 -31.53
CA LEU A 5 1.95 -10.31 -30.88
C LEU A 5 3.09 -11.09 -31.53
N ARG A 6 2.88 -12.38 -31.83
CA ARG A 6 3.96 -13.26 -32.31
C ARG A 6 4.19 -13.18 -33.81
N ASN A 7 3.14 -13.00 -34.60
CA ASN A 7 3.20 -13.13 -36.06
C ASN A 7 3.15 -11.78 -36.78
N TYR A 8 2.77 -10.69 -36.11
CA TYR A 8 2.70 -9.36 -36.72
C TYR A 8 3.62 -8.38 -35.99
N LEU A 9 3.41 -8.17 -34.69
CA LEU A 9 4.19 -7.18 -33.94
C LEU A 9 5.65 -7.57 -33.81
N ASN A 10 5.96 -8.82 -33.44
CA ASN A 10 7.35 -9.29 -33.32
C ASN A 10 8.17 -9.14 -34.61
N PRO A 11 7.67 -9.55 -35.79
CA PRO A 11 8.35 -9.29 -37.05
C PRO A 11 8.68 -7.81 -37.26
N LEU A 12 7.71 -6.91 -37.06
CA LEU A 12 7.93 -5.47 -37.20
C LEU A 12 9.01 -4.95 -36.24
N LEU A 13 8.94 -5.31 -34.96
CA LEU A 13 9.95 -4.90 -33.96
C LEU A 13 11.36 -5.36 -34.34
N ARG A 14 11.49 -6.54 -34.95
CA ARG A 14 12.78 -7.09 -35.41
C ARG A 14 13.26 -6.43 -36.69
N GLU A 15 12.37 -6.26 -37.67
CA GLU A 15 12.68 -5.63 -38.96
C GLU A 15 13.20 -4.20 -38.77
N PHE A 16 12.54 -3.42 -37.91
CA PHE A 16 12.93 -2.04 -37.62
C PHE A 16 13.92 -1.92 -36.45
N ASN A 17 14.40 -3.04 -35.89
CA ASN A 17 15.33 -3.09 -34.77
C ASN A 17 14.94 -2.16 -33.60
N CYS A 18 13.67 -2.22 -33.20
CA CYS A 18 13.10 -1.33 -32.19
C CYS A 18 12.43 -2.11 -31.06
N ALA A 19 12.25 -1.44 -29.91
CA ALA A 19 11.50 -1.96 -28.78
C ALA A 19 10.11 -1.35 -28.74
N GLY A 20 9.10 -2.15 -28.39
CA GLY A 20 7.75 -1.67 -28.12
C GLY A 20 7.54 -1.48 -26.61
N VAL A 21 7.08 -0.28 -26.22
CA VAL A 21 6.54 -0.05 -24.87
C VAL A 21 5.03 -0.06 -24.97
N ILE A 22 4.40 -1.06 -24.36
CA ILE A 22 2.95 -1.21 -24.38
C ILE A 22 2.41 -0.84 -23.01
N VAL A 23 1.53 0.16 -22.99
CA VAL A 23 0.83 0.60 -21.79
C VAL A 23 -0.61 0.11 -21.88
N HIS A 24 -1.08 -0.57 -20.84
CA HIS A 24 -2.48 -0.98 -20.73
C HIS A 24 -3.03 -0.52 -19.38
N HIS A 25 -4.32 -0.18 -19.36
CA HIS A 25 -5.02 0.01 -18.10
C HIS A 25 -5.31 -1.32 -17.43
N THR A 26 -5.45 -1.31 -16.12
CA THR A 26 -5.86 -2.47 -15.32
C THR A 26 -7.33 -2.35 -14.98
N ASN A 27 -8.07 -3.46 -14.99
CA ASN A 27 -9.47 -3.45 -14.54
C ASN A 27 -9.59 -2.94 -13.10
N LYS A 28 -10.70 -2.25 -12.83
CA LYS A 28 -11.06 -1.82 -11.48
C LYS A 28 -11.13 -3.05 -10.54
N PRO A 29 -10.52 -3.00 -9.34
CA PRO A 29 -10.60 -4.10 -8.38
C PRO A 29 -12.07 -4.43 -8.09
N SER A 30 -12.42 -5.72 -8.08
CA SER A 30 -13.82 -6.17 -7.89
C SER A 30 -14.45 -5.71 -6.57
N SER A 31 -13.64 -5.36 -5.57
CA SER A 31 -14.08 -4.85 -4.26
C SER A 31 -13.82 -3.36 -4.05
N GLY A 32 -13.34 -2.63 -5.09
CA GLY A 32 -12.92 -1.23 -4.96
C GLY A 32 -11.70 -1.01 -4.06
N LYS A 33 -11.08 -2.09 -3.55
CA LYS A 33 -9.85 -2.06 -2.75
C LYS A 33 -8.84 -2.99 -3.40
N GLU A 34 -7.64 -2.47 -3.65
CA GLU A 34 -6.50 -3.30 -4.05
C GLU A 34 -6.14 -4.24 -2.89
N LYS A 35 -5.85 -5.52 -3.18
CA LYS A 35 -5.45 -6.43 -2.08
C LYS A 35 -4.08 -5.98 -1.56
N PRO A 36 -3.85 -5.98 -0.24
CA PRO A 36 -2.63 -5.41 0.35
C PRO A 36 -1.34 -6.19 0.01
N ASN A 37 -1.43 -7.50 -0.24
CA ASN A 37 -0.26 -8.38 -0.35
C ASN A 37 -0.09 -8.99 -1.75
N TRP A 38 0.07 -8.16 -2.79
CA TRP A 38 0.36 -8.67 -4.13
C TRP A 38 1.82 -9.10 -4.23
N SER A 39 2.05 -10.33 -4.67
CA SER A 39 3.37 -10.83 -5.04
C SER A 39 3.79 -10.27 -6.40
N GLY A 40 5.09 -10.28 -6.72
CA GLY A 40 5.57 -9.82 -8.03
C GLY A 40 4.90 -10.53 -9.21
N ASN A 41 4.48 -11.78 -9.02
CA ASN A 41 3.74 -12.53 -10.04
C ASN A 41 2.32 -11.95 -10.23
N ASP A 42 1.62 -11.58 -9.16
CA ASP A 42 0.29 -10.94 -9.24
C ASP A 42 0.37 -9.61 -10.02
N PHE A 43 1.43 -8.84 -9.81
CA PHE A 43 1.68 -7.60 -10.56
C PHE A 43 1.95 -7.84 -12.06
N ALA A 44 2.61 -8.94 -12.41
CA ALA A 44 2.83 -9.29 -13.82
C ALA A 44 1.51 -9.61 -14.54
N TYR A 45 0.50 -10.08 -13.80
CA TYR A 45 -0.83 -10.42 -14.30
C TYR A 45 -1.88 -9.31 -14.09
N LEU A 46 -1.46 -8.08 -13.72
CA LEU A 46 -2.34 -6.91 -13.67
C LEU A 46 -3.01 -6.58 -15.01
N GLY A 47 -2.40 -7.02 -16.12
CA GLY A 47 -2.96 -6.97 -17.47
C GLY A 47 -4.25 -7.77 -17.57
N SER A 48 -5.36 -7.11 -17.23
CA SER A 48 -6.68 -7.67 -17.43
C SER A 48 -6.96 -7.91 -18.91
N GLY A 49 -7.55 -9.07 -19.20
CA GLY A 49 -8.04 -9.43 -20.53
C GLY A 49 -7.20 -10.47 -21.27
N SER A 50 -5.92 -10.69 -20.92
CA SER A 50 -5.14 -11.82 -21.45
C SER A 50 -3.82 -12.09 -20.72
N ILE A 51 -3.62 -13.33 -20.29
CA ILE A 51 -2.33 -13.88 -19.80
C ILE A 51 -1.19 -13.72 -20.82
N GLU A 52 -1.52 -13.53 -22.11
CA GLU A 52 -0.55 -13.40 -23.18
C GLU A 52 0.36 -12.19 -23.03
N TRP A 53 -0.11 -11.08 -22.44
CA TRP A 53 0.72 -9.90 -22.18
C TRP A 53 1.89 -10.23 -21.26
N ALA A 54 1.58 -10.91 -20.15
CA ALA A 54 2.57 -11.29 -19.15
C ALA A 54 3.58 -12.29 -19.71
N ASN A 55 3.11 -13.23 -20.55
CA ASN A 55 3.95 -14.25 -21.16
C ASN A 55 4.88 -13.70 -22.26
N TRP A 56 4.32 -12.91 -23.18
CA TRP A 56 5.04 -12.36 -24.34
C TRP A 56 6.03 -11.27 -23.96
N ALA A 57 5.65 -10.33 -23.09
CA ALA A 57 6.48 -9.17 -22.77
C ALA A 57 7.84 -9.58 -22.19
N ARG A 58 8.92 -8.94 -22.65
CA ARG A 58 10.28 -9.28 -22.19
C ARG A 58 10.51 -8.85 -20.74
N ALA A 59 9.99 -7.69 -20.37
CA ALA A 59 9.99 -7.10 -19.04
C ALA A 59 8.62 -6.52 -18.75
N ILE A 60 8.27 -6.41 -17.47
CA ILE A 60 6.98 -5.86 -17.02
C ILE A 60 7.25 -4.93 -15.84
N LEU A 61 6.77 -3.71 -15.98
CA LEU A 61 6.65 -2.73 -14.90
C LEU A 61 5.16 -2.56 -14.58
N ALA A 62 4.83 -2.52 -13.30
CA ALA A 62 3.50 -2.24 -12.82
C ALA A 62 3.52 -0.98 -11.96
N LEU A 63 2.56 -0.09 -12.18
CA LEU A 63 2.38 1.12 -11.40
C LEU A 63 1.12 0.98 -10.53
N ARG A 64 1.23 1.27 -9.24
CA ARG A 64 0.14 1.15 -8.27
C ARG A 64 0.03 2.41 -7.41
N GLY A 65 -1.19 2.93 -7.21
CA GLY A 65 -1.40 4.02 -6.25
C GLY A 65 -1.35 3.53 -4.81
N LEU A 66 -0.71 4.29 -3.90
CA LEU A 66 -0.61 3.91 -2.48
C LEU A 66 -1.72 4.53 -1.60
N GLY A 67 -2.86 4.88 -2.21
CA GLY A 67 -3.97 5.57 -1.54
C GLY A 67 -3.89 7.10 -1.58
N SER A 68 -2.82 7.66 -2.15
CA SER A 68 -2.73 9.07 -2.56
C SER A 68 -2.72 9.18 -4.09
N HIS A 69 -3.07 10.36 -4.63
CA HIS A 69 -2.98 10.65 -6.07
C HIS A 69 -1.60 11.18 -6.47
N GLU A 70 -0.66 11.26 -5.52
CA GLU A 70 0.64 11.89 -5.70
C GLU A 70 1.80 10.89 -5.66
N ILE A 71 1.64 9.78 -4.93
CA ILE A 71 2.69 8.79 -4.70
C ILE A 71 2.21 7.40 -5.12
N PHE A 72 3.08 6.74 -5.86
CA PHE A 72 2.84 5.47 -6.50
C PHE A 72 3.99 4.51 -6.21
N GLU A 73 3.69 3.22 -6.18
CA GLU A 73 4.69 2.17 -6.23
C GLU A 73 4.89 1.75 -7.68
N LEU A 74 6.13 1.89 -8.17
CA LEU A 74 6.58 1.30 -9.42
C LEU A 74 7.28 -0.02 -9.12
N ARG A 75 6.75 -1.13 -9.62
CA ARG A 75 7.27 -2.47 -9.41
C ARG A 75 7.73 -3.15 -10.69
N ALA A 76 8.94 -3.68 -10.68
CA ALA A 76 9.50 -4.47 -11.76
C ALA A 76 9.11 -5.96 -11.63
N ALA A 77 7.89 -6.26 -12.03
CA ALA A 77 7.26 -7.58 -11.89
C ALA A 77 7.94 -8.69 -12.71
N LYS A 78 8.56 -8.37 -13.85
CA LYS A 78 9.29 -9.34 -14.69
C LYS A 78 10.63 -8.77 -15.14
N ARG A 79 11.70 -9.55 -14.92
CA ARG A 79 13.10 -9.18 -15.17
C ARG A 79 13.63 -8.02 -14.31
N GLY A 80 13.01 -7.74 -13.17
CA GLY A 80 13.48 -6.74 -12.20
C GLY A 80 14.98 -6.78 -11.84
N PRO A 81 15.63 -7.96 -11.68
CA PRO A 81 17.07 -8.01 -11.39
C PRO A 81 17.96 -7.29 -12.42
N ARG A 82 17.52 -7.12 -13.66
CA ARG A 82 18.28 -6.43 -14.71
C ARG A 82 18.31 -4.91 -14.55
N LEU A 83 17.42 -4.35 -13.74
CA LEU A 83 17.38 -2.91 -13.47
C LEU A 83 18.47 -2.47 -12.50
N GLY A 84 19.04 -3.41 -11.73
CA GLY A 84 20.08 -3.10 -10.75
C GLY A 84 19.63 -2.22 -9.59
N TRP A 85 18.31 -2.08 -9.38
CA TRP A 85 17.78 -1.25 -8.30
C TRP A 85 18.20 -1.77 -6.92
N LYS A 86 18.64 -0.83 -6.09
CA LYS A 86 19.09 -1.06 -4.72
C LYS A 86 18.27 -0.24 -3.73
N ASN A 87 18.09 -0.80 -2.54
CA ASN A 87 17.71 -0.06 -1.35
C ASN A 87 18.93 0.66 -0.77
N ASP A 88 18.71 1.52 0.21
CA ASP A 88 19.76 2.30 0.88
C ASP A 88 20.80 1.39 1.59
N ASP A 89 20.39 0.19 2.00
CA ASP A 89 21.26 -0.85 2.58
C ASP A 89 22.07 -1.65 1.52
N GLY A 90 21.94 -1.32 0.23
CA GLY A 90 22.61 -2.01 -0.87
C GLY A 90 21.95 -3.33 -1.29
N SER A 91 20.89 -3.77 -0.62
CA SER A 91 20.11 -4.94 -1.01
C SER A 91 19.36 -4.70 -2.32
N THR A 92 19.21 -5.74 -3.14
CA THR A 92 18.48 -5.63 -4.40
C THR A 92 17.00 -5.42 -4.13
N CYS A 93 16.41 -4.42 -4.78
CA CYS A 93 14.98 -4.17 -4.72
C CYS A 93 14.34 -4.25 -6.10
N TYR A 94 13.03 -4.47 -6.11
CA TYR A 94 12.22 -4.57 -7.33
C TYR A 94 11.06 -3.59 -7.33
N ALA A 95 10.98 -2.73 -6.33
CA ALA A 95 9.97 -1.71 -6.20
C ALA A 95 10.61 -0.40 -5.78
N LYS A 96 10.12 0.69 -6.34
CA LYS A 96 10.50 2.07 -6.03
C LYS A 96 9.24 2.88 -5.78
N LEU A 97 9.33 3.83 -4.86
CA LEU A 97 8.31 4.84 -4.69
C LEU A 97 8.58 5.97 -5.67
N ILE A 98 7.58 6.35 -6.44
CA ILE A 98 7.67 7.45 -7.39
C ILE A 98 6.48 8.39 -7.23
N GLY A 99 6.66 9.63 -7.67
CA GLY A 99 5.62 10.64 -7.69
C GLY A 99 5.89 11.67 -8.77
N HIS A 100 4.93 12.58 -8.97
CA HIS A 100 5.13 13.67 -9.90
C HIS A 100 6.10 14.72 -9.32
N ALA A 101 6.78 15.45 -10.21
CA ALA A 101 7.51 16.66 -9.82
C ALA A 101 6.57 17.66 -9.14
N LYS A 102 7.04 18.29 -8.05
CA LYS A 102 6.29 19.32 -7.30
C LYS A 102 6.43 20.71 -7.92
N GLU A 103 7.39 20.88 -8.82
CA GLU A 103 7.69 22.15 -9.48
C GLU A 103 6.59 22.49 -10.51
N PRO A 104 5.97 23.68 -10.42
CA PRO A 104 4.98 24.11 -11.39
C PRO A 104 5.54 24.11 -12.81
N GLY A 105 4.81 23.50 -13.75
CA GLY A 105 5.21 23.43 -15.17
C GLY A 105 6.17 22.28 -15.51
N VAL A 106 6.61 21.48 -14.55
CA VAL A 106 7.47 20.32 -14.80
C VAL A 106 6.65 19.03 -14.85
N ILE A 107 6.73 18.32 -15.97
CA ILE A 107 6.02 17.04 -16.19
C ILE A 107 7.05 15.90 -16.22
N CYS A 108 7.45 15.42 -15.05
CA CYS A 108 8.29 14.23 -14.94
C CYS A 108 7.98 13.44 -13.65
N TRP A 109 8.46 12.20 -13.63
CA TRP A 109 8.44 11.35 -12.45
C TRP A 109 9.75 11.51 -11.68
N ARG A 110 9.66 11.51 -10.34
CA ARG A 110 10.80 11.47 -9.43
C ARG A 110 10.70 10.29 -8.48
N GLU A 111 11.83 9.82 -7.97
CA GLU A 111 11.84 8.93 -6.81
C GLU A 111 11.37 9.70 -5.57
N VAL A 112 10.65 9.01 -4.69
CA VAL A 112 10.03 9.55 -3.48
C VAL A 112 10.58 8.81 -2.27
N SER A 113 10.96 9.54 -1.22
CA SER A 113 11.35 8.91 0.05
C SER A 113 10.12 8.28 0.72
N PRO A 114 10.24 7.13 1.41
CA PRO A 114 9.17 6.60 2.25
C PRO A 114 8.59 7.62 3.25
N ASP A 115 9.40 8.58 3.70
CA ASP A 115 8.98 9.63 4.64
C ASP A 115 7.97 10.62 4.04
N GLU A 116 7.94 10.74 2.70
CA GLU A 116 6.98 11.61 2.00
C GLU A 116 5.61 10.94 1.81
N ILE A 117 5.45 9.67 2.18
CA ILE A 117 4.14 9.01 2.16
C ILE A 117 3.28 9.62 3.26
N GLU A 118 2.56 10.70 2.95
CA GLU A 118 1.39 11.08 3.73
C GLU A 118 0.42 9.90 3.67
N THR A 119 0.13 9.28 4.82
CA THR A 119 -0.90 8.24 4.91
C THR A 119 -2.25 8.90 4.64
N GLY A 120 -2.59 9.05 3.36
CA GLY A 120 -3.78 9.70 2.81
C GLY A 120 -5.08 8.96 3.08
N GLY A 121 -5.30 8.55 4.33
CA GLY A 121 -6.64 8.32 4.83
C GLY A 121 -7.34 9.66 5.01
N ARG A 122 -8.67 9.66 4.88
CA ARG A 122 -9.50 10.75 5.44
C ARG A 122 -8.97 11.03 6.86
N PRO A 123 -8.66 12.28 7.23
CA PRO A 123 -8.21 12.61 8.57
C PRO A 123 -9.12 11.92 9.57
N LYS A 124 -8.53 11.27 10.58
CA LYS A 124 -9.33 10.63 11.63
C LYS A 124 -10.22 11.73 12.21
N SER A 125 -11.53 11.50 12.26
CA SER A 125 -12.47 12.42 12.90
C SER A 125 -12.36 12.38 14.43
N TYR A 126 -11.34 11.71 14.96
CA TYR A 126 -11.10 11.42 16.36
C TYR A 126 -9.59 11.37 16.60
N ASP A 127 -9.16 11.73 17.80
CA ASP A 127 -7.78 11.56 18.23
C ASP A 127 -7.61 10.19 18.93
N PRO A 128 -6.70 9.32 18.48
CA PRO A 128 -6.36 8.09 19.22
C PRO A 128 -5.92 8.31 20.67
N ASP A 129 -5.35 9.48 20.99
CA ASP A 129 -4.91 9.82 22.35
C ASP A 129 -6.09 10.12 23.27
N GLU A 130 -7.17 10.69 22.76
CA GLU A 130 -8.43 10.86 23.52
C GLU A 130 -9.02 9.49 23.89
N ILE A 131 -9.02 8.52 22.98
CA ILE A 131 -9.49 7.16 23.26
C ILE A 131 -8.66 6.49 24.36
N LEU A 132 -7.34 6.73 24.37
CA LEU A 132 -6.44 6.22 25.41
C LEU A 132 -6.69 6.92 26.75
N ALA A 133 -6.93 8.24 26.76
CA ALA A 133 -7.17 9.03 27.96
C ALA A 133 -8.43 8.58 28.73
N LEU A 134 -9.41 7.98 28.05
CA LEU A 134 -10.59 7.36 28.67
C LEU A 134 -10.27 6.10 29.50
N LEU A 135 -9.04 5.58 29.41
CA LEU A 135 -8.63 4.37 30.12
C LEU A 135 -7.96 4.74 31.45
N PRO A 136 -8.63 4.52 32.59
CA PRO A 136 -8.04 4.83 33.88
C PRO A 136 -6.95 3.82 34.27
N PRO A 137 -6.07 4.12 35.24
CA PRO A 137 -4.95 3.26 35.63
C PRO A 137 -5.37 1.84 36.05
N GLU A 138 -6.50 1.70 36.75
CA GLU A 138 -7.07 0.41 37.17
C GLU A 138 -7.62 -0.40 35.99
N GLY A 139 -7.86 0.27 34.87
CA GLY A 139 -8.30 -0.29 33.61
C GLY A 139 -9.81 -0.53 33.49
N LEU A 140 -10.25 -0.78 32.26
CA LEU A 140 -11.66 -1.03 31.94
C LEU A 140 -11.86 -2.34 31.15
N PRO A 141 -13.01 -3.02 31.37
CA PRO A 141 -13.46 -4.07 30.44
C PRO A 141 -13.70 -3.50 29.04
N THR A 142 -13.43 -4.30 28.01
CA THR A 142 -13.58 -3.90 26.61
C THR A 142 -14.94 -3.26 26.30
N GLY A 143 -16.03 -3.81 26.84
CA GLY A 143 -17.38 -3.30 26.58
C GLY A 143 -17.62 -1.90 27.16
N LYS A 144 -17.13 -1.63 28.38
CA LYS A 144 -17.25 -0.30 29.02
C LYS A 144 -16.39 0.73 28.30
N TRP A 145 -15.17 0.36 27.94
CA TRP A 145 -14.27 1.25 27.20
C TRP A 145 -14.79 1.57 25.79
N ALA A 146 -15.33 0.58 25.08
CA ALA A 146 -15.95 0.79 23.78
C ALA A 146 -17.14 1.76 23.86
N LYS A 147 -17.93 1.69 24.94
CA LYS A 147 -19.06 2.60 25.18
C LYS A 147 -18.57 4.03 25.41
N LEU A 148 -17.59 4.22 26.30
CA LEU A 148 -16.99 5.55 26.54
C LEU A 148 -16.39 6.15 25.27
N ALA A 149 -15.69 5.36 24.47
CA ALA A 149 -15.12 5.84 23.21
C ALA A 149 -16.21 6.26 22.21
N ALA A 150 -17.36 5.57 22.18
CA ALA A 150 -18.48 5.96 21.34
C ALA A 150 -19.16 7.26 21.84
N ASP A 151 -19.34 7.38 23.15
CA ASP A 151 -20.05 8.51 23.78
C ASP A 151 -19.19 9.79 23.76
N GLU A 152 -17.88 9.69 24.04
CA GLU A 152 -16.97 10.83 24.22
C GLU A 152 -16.20 11.19 22.93
N CYS A 153 -15.76 10.18 22.15
CA CYS A 153 -14.95 10.40 20.95
C CYS A 153 -15.73 10.20 19.63
N GLY A 154 -17.03 9.88 19.72
CA GLY A 154 -17.88 9.62 18.55
C GLY A 154 -17.44 8.43 17.69
N VAL A 155 -16.63 7.50 18.23
CA VAL A 155 -16.07 6.41 17.42
C VAL A 155 -17.02 5.21 17.33
N SER A 156 -17.13 4.63 16.12
CA SER A 156 -17.86 3.38 15.93
C SER A 156 -17.15 2.19 16.58
N LYS A 157 -17.91 1.14 16.90
CA LYS A 157 -17.37 -0.10 17.52
C LYS A 157 -16.23 -0.75 16.72
N SER A 158 -16.32 -0.74 15.38
CA SER A 158 -15.27 -1.26 14.50
C SER A 158 -13.99 -0.42 14.58
N THR A 159 -14.15 0.91 14.66
CA THR A 159 -13.06 1.88 14.83
C THR A 159 -12.37 1.69 16.17
N PHE A 160 -13.14 1.59 17.26
CA PHE A 160 -12.61 1.30 18.59
C PHE A 160 -11.74 0.03 18.60
N HIS A 161 -12.24 -1.10 18.05
CA HIS A 161 -11.47 -2.34 18.02
C HIS A 161 -10.20 -2.25 17.16
N ARG A 162 -10.20 -1.43 16.11
CA ARG A 162 -9.01 -1.14 15.31
C ARG A 162 -7.98 -0.36 16.13
N GLU A 163 -8.37 0.75 16.74
CA GLU A 163 -7.46 1.58 17.53
C GLU A 163 -6.93 0.84 18.76
N ARG A 164 -7.79 0.07 19.45
CA ARG A 164 -7.36 -0.78 20.58
C ARG A 164 -6.21 -1.71 20.19
N ARG A 165 -6.31 -2.39 19.04
CA ARG A 165 -5.23 -3.27 18.53
C ARG A 165 -3.98 -2.48 18.17
N SER A 166 -4.15 -1.26 17.64
CA SER A 166 -3.04 -0.36 17.32
C SER A 166 -2.29 0.06 18.58
N LEU A 167 -3.01 0.49 19.62
CA LEU A 167 -2.46 0.86 20.93
C LEU A 167 -1.76 -0.31 21.63
N GLU A 168 -2.32 -1.52 21.53
CA GLU A 168 -1.73 -2.75 22.06
C GLU A 168 -0.41 -3.06 21.33
N LYS A 169 -0.40 -3.02 19.99
CA LYS A 169 0.80 -3.24 19.18
C LYS A 169 1.88 -2.19 19.45
N ALA A 170 1.47 -0.95 19.73
CA ALA A 170 2.37 0.15 20.09
C ALA A 170 2.86 0.09 21.54
N GLY A 171 2.45 -0.91 22.33
CA GLY A 171 2.85 -1.05 23.73
C GLY A 171 2.34 0.08 24.62
N ARG A 172 1.21 0.70 24.28
CA ARG A 172 0.58 1.78 25.06
C ARG A 172 -0.48 1.28 26.02
N ILE A 173 -1.00 0.07 25.78
CA ILE A 173 -1.98 -0.60 26.64
C ILE A 173 -1.63 -2.08 26.77
N LEU A 174 -2.09 -2.70 27.86
CA LEU A 174 -2.00 -4.14 28.08
C LEU A 174 -3.32 -4.69 28.61
N LYS A 175 -3.61 -5.96 28.36
CA LYS A 175 -4.71 -6.67 29.01
C LYS A 175 -4.20 -7.38 30.26
N SER A 176 -4.68 -6.96 31.43
CA SER A 176 -4.31 -7.59 32.70
C SER A 176 -4.79 -9.04 32.72
N LYS A 177 -3.87 -9.97 33.03
CA LYS A 177 -4.20 -11.39 33.20
C LYS A 177 -5.01 -11.67 34.47
N GLN A 178 -4.88 -10.82 35.48
CA GLN A 178 -5.58 -10.98 36.77
C GLN A 178 -7.00 -10.42 36.71
N SER A 179 -7.20 -9.21 36.16
CA SER A 179 -8.51 -8.56 36.15
C SER A 179 -9.27 -8.69 34.82
N GLY A 180 -8.59 -9.13 33.76
CA GLY A 180 -9.16 -9.18 32.40
C GLY A 180 -9.40 -7.80 31.76
N LYS A 181 -9.06 -6.70 32.45
CA LYS A 181 -9.27 -5.31 32.02
C LYS A 181 -8.09 -4.80 31.18
N TRP A 182 -8.34 -3.83 30.32
CA TRP A 182 -7.31 -3.09 29.60
C TRP A 182 -6.77 -1.96 30.46
N GLN A 183 -5.45 -1.82 30.56
CA GLN A 183 -4.77 -0.81 31.35
C GLN A 183 -3.76 -0.04 30.49
N PRO A 184 -3.54 1.25 30.73
CA PRO A 184 -2.49 2.01 30.07
C PRO A 184 -1.11 1.56 30.58
N ILE A 185 -0.11 1.56 29.70
CA ILE A 185 1.29 1.40 30.06
C ILE A 185 1.84 2.80 30.32
N GLN A 186 2.09 3.16 31.58
CA GLN A 186 2.82 4.38 31.90
C GLN A 186 4.28 4.18 31.46
N LYS A 187 4.77 5.04 30.57
CA LYS A 187 6.22 5.17 30.34
C LYS A 187 6.83 5.69 31.66
N GLN A 188 7.75 4.92 32.23
CA GLN A 188 8.69 5.45 33.23
C GLN A 188 9.60 6.50 32.59
#